data_AF-A0A0B2PYQ2-F1
#
_entry.id   AF-A0A0B2PYQ2-F1
#
_cell.length_a   1.000
_cell.length_b   1.000
_cell.length_c   1.000
_cell.angle_alpha   90.00
_cell.angle_beta   90.00
_cell.angle_gamma   90.00
#
_symmetry.space_group_name_H-M   'P 1'
#
loop_
_entity.id
_entity.type
_entity.pdbx_description
1 polymer ?
#
loop_
_entity_poly.entity_id
_entity_poly.type
_entity_poly.pdbx_seq_one_letter_code
_entity_poly.pdbx_strand_id
1 'polypeptide(L)' 'WEVIKPDFLRFFDEFHVNRVFPRGLNASFIALISKVADPQELNEYRSISLIGCTYKILAKVLANRLKKVMH' A
#
# COMPACT_ATOMS: atom_id res chain seq x y z
N TRP A 1 -19.52 3.57 3.47
CA TRP A 1 -19.20 3.57 2.03
C TRP A 1 -19.62 4.88 1.39
N GLU A 2 -20.86 5.32 1.60
CA GLU A 2 -21.41 6.60 1.09
C GLU A 2 -20.48 7.82 1.23
N VAL A 3 -19.76 7.96 2.35
CA VAL A 3 -18.84 9.08 2.58
C VAL A 3 -17.55 8.96 1.76
N ILE A 4 -16.94 7.78 1.72
CA ILE A 4 -15.58 7.59 1.15
C ILE A 4 -15.58 7.24 -0.34
N LYS A 5 -16.71 6.72 -0.84
CA LYS A 5 -16.86 6.23 -2.21
C LYS A 5 -16.52 7.29 -3.26
N PRO A 6 -17.01 8.55 -3.17
CA PRO A 6 -16.74 9.55 -4.19
C PRO A 6 -15.24 9.84 -4.34
N ASP A 7 -14.54 10.00 -3.22
CA ASP A 7 -13.10 10.26 -3.20
C ASP A 7 -12.29 9.07 -3.73
N PHE A 8 -12.71 7.85 -3.37
CA PHE A 8 -12.03 6.65 -3.80
C PHE A 8 -12.16 6.43 -5.31
N LEU A 9 -13.36 6.62 -5.87
CA LEU A 9 -13.58 6.48 -7.32
C LEU A 9 -12.83 7.56 -8.10
N ARG A 10 -12.92 8.82 -7.65
CA ARG A 10 -12.17 9.94 -8.25
C ARG A 10 -10.67 9.67 -8.27
N PHE A 11 -10.11 9.15 -7.17
CA PHE A 11 -8.71 8.77 -7.11
C PHE A 11 -8.34 7.71 -8.18
N PHE A 12 -9.16 6.67 -8.34
CA PHE A 12 -8.89 5.63 -9.34
C PHE A 12 -9.00 6.16 -10.78
N ASP A 13 -9.96 7.03 -11.06
CA ASP A 13 -10.12 7.66 -12.37
C ASP A 13 -8.93 8.56 -12.71
N GLU A 14 -8.53 9.43 -11.78
CA GLU A 14 -7.36 10.30 -11.95
C GLU A 14 -6.07 9.49 -12.13
N PHE A 15 -5.86 8.43 -11.34
CA PHE A 15 -4.72 7.54 -11.51
C PHE A 15 -4.76 6.84 -12.87
N HIS A 16 -5.92 6.39 -13.33
CA HIS A 16 -6.05 5.68 -14.60
C HIS A 16 -5.73 6.57 -15.80
N VAL A 17 -6.22 7.81 -15.79
CA VAL A 17 -6.02 8.78 -16.88
C VAL A 17 -4.59 9.32 -16.86
N ASN A 18 -4.11 9.77 -15.70
CA ASN A 18 -2.85 10.51 -15.61
C ASN A 18 -1.64 9.60 -15.35
N ARG A 19 -1.85 8.38 -14.82
CA ARG A 19 -0.79 7.43 -14.44
C ARG A 19 0.20 7.98 -13.40
N VAL A 20 -0.22 8.97 -12.63
CA VAL A 20 0.57 9.62 -11.58
C VAL A 20 0.03 9.24 -10.23
N PHE A 21 0.93 8.96 -9.28
CA PHE A 21 0.57 8.83 -7.88
C PHE A 21 0.48 10.22 -7.23
N PRO A 22 -0.63 10.55 -6.55
CA PRO A 22 -0.70 11.74 -5.71
C PRO A 22 0.47 11.77 -4.71
N ARG A 23 1.00 12.97 -4.47
CA ARG A 23 2.13 13.16 -3.55
C ARG A 23 1.76 12.64 -2.16
N GLY A 24 2.63 11.81 -1.58
CA GLY A 24 2.44 11.23 -0.24
C GLY A 24 1.58 9.96 -0.21
N LEU A 25 1.01 9.52 -1.34
CA LEU A 25 0.21 8.29 -1.36
C LEU A 25 1.02 7.02 -1.04
N ASN A 26 2.29 6.99 -1.42
CA ASN A 26 3.23 5.91 -1.10
C ASN A 26 3.98 6.17 0.21
N ALA A 27 3.61 7.19 0.99
CA ALA A 27 4.19 7.38 2.31
C ALA A 27 3.84 6.19 3.20
N SER A 28 4.84 5.71 3.95
CA SER A 28 4.69 4.58 4.86
C SER A 28 5.49 4.80 6.12
N PHE A 29 5.00 4.28 7.22
CA PHE A 29 5.77 4.16 8.46
C PHE A 29 6.36 2.76 8.57
N ILE A 30 7.61 2.67 9.00
CA ILE A 30 8.23 1.38 9.34
C ILE A 30 7.95 1.14 10.82
N ALA A 31 7.21 0.08 11.13
CA ALA A 31 7.08 -0.42 12.49
C ALA A 31 7.99 -1.64 12.66
N LEU A 32 8.73 -1.68 13.78
CA LEU A 32 9.57 -2.82 14.16
C LEU A 32 8.79 -3.67 15.17
N ILE A 33 8.47 -4.90 14.78
CA ILE A 33 7.78 -5.87 15.65
C ILE A 33 8.83 -6.86 16.14
N SER A 34 8.98 -7.00 17.45
CA SER A 34 9.93 -7.97 18.01
C SER A 34 9.56 -9.40 17.59
N LYS A 35 10.56 -10.21 17.22
CA LYS A 35 10.39 -11.66 16.99
C LYS A 35 10.64 -12.49 18.24
N VAL A 36 11.31 -11.93 19.24
CA VAL A 36 11.71 -12.59 20.50
C VAL A 36 11.28 -11.76 21.71
N ALA A 37 11.37 -12.31 22.92
CA ALA A 37 10.90 -11.59 24.12
C ALA A 37 11.75 -10.35 24.46
N ASP A 38 13.06 -10.42 24.25
CA ASP A 38 14.01 -9.36 24.57
C ASP A 38 15.02 -9.18 23.41
N PRO A 39 14.66 -8.42 22.37
CA PRO A 39 15.49 -8.23 21.18
C PRO A 39 16.67 -7.28 21.46
N GLN A 40 17.89 -7.78 21.25
CA GLN A 40 19.17 -7.08 21.39
C GLN A 40 19.74 -6.63 20.04
N GLU A 41 19.43 -7.35 18.95
CA GLU A 41 19.92 -7.05 17.61
C GLU A 41 18.81 -6.59 16.66
N LEU A 42 19.14 -5.74 15.67
CA LEU A 42 18.16 -5.27 14.67
C LEU A 42 17.57 -6.43 13.84
N ASN A 43 18.34 -7.49 13.63
CA ASN A 43 17.88 -8.68 12.92
C ASN A 43 16.81 -9.45 13.70
N GLU A 44 16.58 -9.18 14.99
CA GLU A 44 15.55 -9.80 15.83
C GLU A 44 14.19 -9.10 15.71
N TYR A 45 14.14 -7.99 14.98
CA TYR A 45 12.89 -7.34 14.62
C TYR A 45 12.42 -7.78 13.24
N ARG A 46 11.10 -7.91 13.08
CA ARG A 46 10.41 -7.96 11.80
C ARG A 46 9.94 -6.56 11.48
N SER A 47 10.47 -5.95 10.42
CA SER A 47 9.94 -4.69 9.92
C SER A 47 8.62 -4.93 9.18
N ILE A 48 7.64 -4.04 9.39
CA ILE A 48 6.41 -3.96 8.61
C ILE A 48 6.22 -2.53 8.11
N SER A 49 5.89 -2.39 6.83
CA SER A 49 5.50 -1.10 6.24
C SER A 49 4.01 -0.85 6.44
N LEU A 50 3.69 0.11 7.29
CA LEU A 50 2.34 0.64 7.47
C LEU A 50 2.09 1.69 6.38
N ILE A 51 1.55 1.22 5.26
CA ILE A 51 1.16 2.04 4.11
C ILE A 51 -0.36 2.18 4.02
N GLY A 52 -0.83 3.32 3.49
CA GLY A 52 -2.25 3.63 3.37
C GLY A 52 -3.05 2.60 2.57
N CYS A 53 -4.31 2.36 2.97
CA CYS A 53 -5.17 1.35 2.35
C CYS A 53 -5.45 1.62 0.87
N THR A 54 -5.60 2.89 0.48
CA THR A 54 -5.80 3.31 -0.92
C THR A 54 -4.67 2.82 -1.83
N TYR A 55 -3.41 2.97 -1.39
CA TYR A 55 -2.26 2.42 -2.11
C TYR A 55 -2.34 0.89 -2.23
N LYS A 56 -2.66 0.19 -1.13
CA LYS A 56 -2.76 -1.28 -1.12
C LYS A 56 -3.81 -1.80 -2.10
N ILE A 57 -4.97 -1.14 -2.15
CA ILE A 57 -6.06 -1.52 -3.07
C ILE A 57 -5.63 -1.28 -4.51
N LEU A 58 -5.01 -0.14 -4.82
CA LEU A 58 -4.50 0.13 -6.15
C LEU A 58 -3.43 -0.90 -6.57
N ALA A 59 -2.48 -1.19 -5.69
CA ALA A 59 -1.46 -2.21 -5.93
C ALA A 59 -2.09 -3.58 -6.21
N LYS A 60 -3.15 -3.96 -5.48
CA LYS A 60 -3.89 -5.20 -5.73
C LYS A 60 -4.57 -5.23 -7.10
N VAL A 61 -5.19 -4.12 -7.51
CA VAL A 61 -5.81 -4.00 -8.84
C VAL A 61 -4.76 -4.17 -9.94
N LEU A 62 -3.60 -3.52 -9.80
CA LEU A 62 -2.50 -3.63 -10.76
C LEU A 62 -1.91 -5.05 -10.79
N ALA A 63 -1.69 -5.67 -9.63
CA ALA A 63 -1.22 -7.05 -9.54
C ALA A 63 -2.19 -8.03 -10.22
N ASN A 64 -3.51 -7.85 -10.05
CA ASN A 64 -4.52 -8.67 -10.70
C ASN A 64 -4.54 -8.48 -12.23
N ARG A 65 -4.22 -7.27 -12.74
CA ARG A 65 -4.06 -7.03 -14.18
C ARG A 65 -2.80 -7.70 -14.71
N LEU A 66 -1.69 -7.55 -14.00
CA LEU A 66 -0.40 -8.15 -14.35
C LEU A 66 -0.49 -9.68 -14.37
N LYS A 67 -1.20 -10.28 -13.41
CA LYS A 67 -1.44 -11.73 -13.36
C LYS A 67 -2.02 -12.30 -14.66
N LYS A 68 -2.77 -11.53 -15.45
CA LYS A 68 -3.34 -12.02 -16.72
C LYS A 68 -2.32 -12.20 -17.84
N VAL A 69 -1.15 -11.58 -17.71
CA VAL A 69 -0.09 -11.58 -18.73
C VAL A 69 1.21 -12.23 -18.24
N MET A 70 1.28 -12.59 -16.96
CA MET A 70 2.34 -13.43 -16.41
C MET A 70 1.95 -14.90 -16.62
N HIS A 71 2.77 -15.63 -17.39
CA HIS A 71 2.69 -17.09 -17.54
C HIS A 71 3.11 -17.80 -16.25
#